data_AF-A0AB36XHA4-F1
#
_entry.id   AF-A0AB36XHA4-F1
#
_cell.length_a   1.000
_cell.length_b   1.000
_cell.length_c   1.000
_cell.angle_alpha   90.00
_cell.angle_beta   90.00
_cell.angle_gamma   90.00
#
_symmetry.space_group_name_H-M   'P 1'
#
loop_
_entity.id
_entity.type
_entity.pdbx_description
1 polymer ?
#
loop_
_entity_poly.entity_id
_entity_poly.type
_entity_poly.pdbx_seq_one_letter_code
_entity_poly.pdbx_strand_id
1 'polypeptide(L)'
;MLISATQRNGTVQEESWDIVTKGEHTYLTEVTYDRPVPEVLEVARSQIGKWKYSLTDRNCEHFAKWATGLKMSSTQVVAGATGAVLGASLVGLCSENPKFAKFLGGALALGGLAVLATKAVEKK
;
A
#
# COMPACT_ATOMS: atom_id res chain seq x y z
N MET A 1 -15.62 2.03 17.68
CA MET A 1 -14.99 3.23 17.10
C MET A 1 -13.81 2.78 16.26
N LEU A 2 -13.55 3.46 15.13
CA LEU A 2 -12.48 3.17 14.20
C LEU A 2 -11.65 4.46 14.02
N ILE A 3 -10.33 4.35 14.17
CA ILE A 3 -9.40 5.47 13.98
C ILE A 3 -8.79 5.33 12.58
N SER A 4 -9.01 6.29 11.69
CA SER A 4 -8.54 6.19 10.30
C SER A 4 -8.15 7.54 9.70
N ALA A 5 -7.16 7.51 8.81
CA ALA A 5 -6.85 8.60 7.88
C ALA A 5 -7.63 8.39 6.58
N THR A 6 -8.74 9.11 6.41
CA THR A 6 -9.57 9.00 5.20
C THR A 6 -9.43 10.22 4.31
N GLN A 7 -9.58 10.02 3.00
CA GLN A 7 -9.64 11.14 2.05
C GLN A 7 -10.83 12.07 2.35
N ARG A 8 -11.97 11.52 2.79
CA ARG A 8 -13.18 12.27 3.17
C ARG A 8 -12.88 13.32 4.22
N ASN A 9 -12.12 12.97 5.24
CA ASN A 9 -11.82 13.87 6.35
C ASN A 9 -10.59 14.73 6.10
N GLY A 10 -9.74 14.35 5.13
CA GLY A 10 -8.44 14.99 4.88
C GLY A 10 -7.42 14.81 6.02
N THR A 11 -7.79 14.11 7.09
CA THR A 11 -7.00 13.90 8.30
C THR A 11 -7.42 12.62 9.03
N VAL A 12 -6.76 12.33 10.15
CA VAL A 12 -7.12 11.22 11.05
C VAL A 12 -8.30 11.65 11.91
N GLN A 13 -9.31 10.79 12.00
CA GLN A 13 -10.42 10.92 12.95
C GLN A 13 -10.76 9.58 13.59
N GLU A 14 -11.44 9.63 14.74
CA GLU A 14 -12.04 8.50 15.42
C GLU A 14 -13.56 8.57 15.25
N GLU A 15 -14.12 7.66 14.46
CA GLU A 15 -15.53 7.67 14.06
C GLU A 15 -16.19 6.31 14.34
N SER A 16 -17.53 6.24 14.31
CA SER A 16 -18.21 4.95 14.43
C SER A 16 -17.95 4.08 13.20
N TRP A 17 -18.02 2.75 13.39
CA TRP A 17 -17.78 1.78 12.32
C TRP A 17 -18.67 2.05 11.11
N ASP A 18 -19.97 2.25 11.35
CA ASP A 18 -20.97 2.42 10.29
C ASP A 18 -20.74 3.67 9.45
N ILE A 19 -20.20 4.74 10.04
CA ILE A 19 -19.86 5.98 9.33
C ILE A 19 -18.65 5.78 8.41
N VAL A 20 -17.68 4.98 8.86
CA VAL A 20 -16.45 4.72 8.10
C VAL A 20 -16.71 3.72 6.98
N THR A 21 -17.39 2.61 7.26
CA THR A 21 -17.63 1.53 6.30
C THR A 21 -18.82 1.81 5.40
N LYS A 22 -19.79 2.62 5.82
CA LYS A 22 -21.02 2.93 5.05
C LYS A 22 -21.79 1.67 4.60
N GLY A 23 -21.68 0.58 5.36
CA GLY A 23 -22.30 -0.69 5.01
C GLY A 23 -21.57 -1.48 3.91
N GLU A 24 -20.41 -1.00 3.45
CA GLU A 24 -19.56 -1.73 2.51
C GLU A 24 -19.00 -3.00 3.16
N HIS A 25 -18.76 -4.02 2.34
CA HIS A 25 -18.15 -5.26 2.80
C HIS A 25 -16.77 -4.99 3.39
N THR A 26 -16.56 -5.42 4.64
CA THR A 26 -15.33 -5.17 5.39
C THR A 26 -14.99 -6.42 6.20
N TYR A 27 -13.71 -6.76 6.27
CA TYR A 27 -13.22 -7.92 7.02
C TYR A 27 -12.03 -7.52 7.90
N LEU A 28 -11.81 -8.30 8.97
CA LEU A 28 -10.62 -8.14 9.80
C LEU A 28 -9.46 -8.85 9.14
N THR A 29 -8.36 -8.12 8.92
CA THR A 29 -7.10 -8.72 8.50
C THR A 29 -6.28 -9.05 9.75
N GLU A 30 -5.79 -10.28 9.85
CA GLU A 30 -4.82 -10.62 10.89
C GLU A 30 -3.47 -10.00 10.53
N VAL A 31 -3.00 -9.09 11.37
CA VAL A 31 -1.73 -8.40 11.19
C VAL A 31 -0.98 -8.43 12.50
N THR A 32 0.26 -8.89 12.46
CA THR A 32 1.17 -8.83 13.61
C THR A 32 1.70 -7.40 13.73
N TYR A 33 1.50 -6.76 14.88
CA TYR A 33 1.99 -5.41 15.14
C TYR A 33 3.40 -5.45 15.71
N ASP A 34 4.21 -4.44 15.38
CA ASP A 34 5.56 -4.27 15.94
C ASP A 34 5.51 -3.58 17.32
N ARG A 35 4.31 -3.29 17.83
CA ARG A 35 4.05 -2.58 19.09
C ARG A 35 2.73 -3.04 19.75
N PRO A 36 2.61 -2.94 21.09
CA PRO A 36 1.40 -3.33 21.82
C PRO A 36 0.17 -2.51 21.41
N VAL A 37 -1.03 -3.13 21.45
CA VAL A 37 -2.30 -2.47 21.08
C VAL A 37 -2.54 -1.13 21.79
N PRO A 38 -2.31 -0.97 23.10
CA PRO A 38 -2.49 0.32 23.76
C PRO A 38 -1.61 1.43 23.16
N GLU A 39 -0.36 1.12 22.82
CA GLU A 39 0.56 2.04 22.16
C GLU A 39 0.09 2.38 20.75
N VAL A 40 -0.37 1.39 19.98
CA VAL A 40 -0.94 1.61 18.64
C VAL A 40 -2.11 2.61 18.69
N LEU A 41 -3.00 2.45 19.67
CA LEU A 41 -4.16 3.34 19.84
C LEU A 41 -3.74 4.76 20.27
N GLU A 42 -2.79 4.88 21.19
CA GLU A 42 -2.26 6.18 21.63
C GLU A 42 -1.60 6.92 20.46
N VAL A 43 -0.73 6.22 19.73
CA VAL A 43 -0.01 6.73 18.55
C VAL A 43 -1.01 7.15 17.46
N ALA A 44 -2.02 6.31 17.17
CA ALA A 44 -3.07 6.63 16.23
C ALA A 44 -3.85 7.90 16.62
N ARG A 45 -4.28 8.01 17.89
CA ARG A 45 -5.00 9.19 18.41
C ARG A 45 -4.17 10.45 18.40
N SER A 46 -2.85 10.34 18.59
CA SER A 46 -1.93 11.50 18.58
C SER A 46 -1.97 12.30 17.27
N GLN A 47 -2.40 11.67 16.18
CA GLN A 47 -2.49 12.25 14.83
C GLN A 47 -3.86 12.83 14.48
N ILE A 48 -4.87 12.70 15.36
CA ILE A 48 -6.20 13.28 15.12
C ILE A 48 -6.06 14.79 14.85
N GLY A 49 -6.61 15.24 13.73
CA GLY A 49 -6.54 16.63 13.26
C GLY A 49 -5.15 17.11 12.79
N LYS A 50 -4.09 16.32 12.91
CA LYS A 50 -2.71 16.69 12.53
C LYS A 50 -2.25 16.03 11.23
N TRP A 51 -2.78 14.84 10.94
CA TRP A 51 -2.42 14.12 9.72
C TRP A 51 -2.87 14.91 8.49
N LYS A 52 -1.96 15.15 7.53
CA LYS A 52 -2.30 15.76 6.24
C LYS A 52 -2.41 14.66 5.21
N TYR A 53 -3.63 14.33 4.81
CA TYR A 53 -3.87 13.23 3.88
C TYR A 53 -3.24 13.50 2.50
N SER A 54 -2.60 12.49 1.93
CA SER A 54 -2.13 12.46 0.55
C SER A 54 -2.34 11.06 -0.02
N LEU A 55 -2.83 10.95 -1.26
CA LEU A 55 -3.04 9.65 -1.91
C LEU A 55 -1.74 8.87 -2.10
N THR A 56 -0.64 9.57 -2.36
CA THR A 56 0.66 8.96 -2.71
C THR A 56 1.50 8.61 -1.49
N ASP A 57 1.51 9.47 -0.46
CA ASP A 57 2.54 9.40 0.59
C ASP A 57 1.98 9.30 2.01
N ARG A 58 0.71 9.67 2.22
CA ARG A 58 0.10 9.79 3.56
C ARG A 58 -1.38 9.38 3.55
N ASN A 59 -1.65 8.22 2.96
CA ASN A 59 -3.01 7.67 2.82
C ASN A 59 -3.39 6.74 4.01
N CYS A 60 -4.52 6.06 3.89
CA CYS A 60 -5.04 5.13 4.90
C CYS A 60 -4.07 3.98 5.22
N GLU A 61 -3.44 3.37 4.21
CA GLU A 61 -2.50 2.26 4.38
C GLU A 61 -1.23 2.74 5.11
N HIS A 62 -0.69 3.88 4.69
CA HIS A 62 0.47 4.50 5.34
C HIS A 62 0.17 4.82 6.80
N PHE A 63 -1.01 5.35 7.10
CA PHE A 63 -1.43 5.62 8.48
C PHE A 63 -1.52 4.34 9.31
N ALA A 64 -2.18 3.29 8.79
CA ALA A 64 -2.32 2.02 9.49
C ALA A 64 -0.95 1.41 9.81
N LYS A 65 -0.04 1.35 8.81
CA LYS A 65 1.33 0.85 8.99
C LYS A 65 2.13 1.69 9.99
N TRP A 66 2.04 3.02 9.90
CA TRP A 66 2.71 3.91 10.83
C TRP A 66 2.25 3.70 12.28
N ALA A 67 0.94 3.59 12.50
CA ALA A 67 0.37 3.38 13.82
C ALA A 67 0.79 2.03 14.42
N THR A 68 0.83 0.97 13.59
CA THR A 68 1.21 -0.39 14.01
C THR A 68 2.71 -0.64 14.05
N GLY A 69 3.53 0.35 13.66
CA GLY A 69 5.00 0.25 13.61
C GLY A 69 5.55 -0.51 12.40
N LEU A 70 4.68 -0.97 11.50
CA LEU A 70 5.06 -1.73 10.32
C LEU A 70 5.81 -0.88 9.31
N LYS A 71 6.81 -1.48 8.65
CA LYS A 71 7.57 -0.80 7.59
C LYS A 71 6.66 -0.37 6.45
N MET A 72 6.84 0.87 6.01
CA MET A 72 6.20 1.41 4.80
C MET A 72 6.87 0.80 3.57
N SER A 73 6.51 -0.42 3.20
CA SER A 73 6.70 -0.90 1.84
C SER A 73 5.35 -0.88 1.13
N SER A 74 5.23 -0.13 0.05
CA SER A 74 4.09 -0.31 -0.86
C SER A 74 4.36 -1.60 -1.63
N THR A 75 3.52 -2.61 -1.41
CA THR A 75 3.60 -3.89 -2.11
C THR A 75 3.61 -3.66 -3.63
N GLN A 76 2.85 -2.67 -4.10
CA GLN A 76 2.81 -2.28 -5.51
C GLN A 76 4.15 -1.72 -6.00
N VAL A 77 4.78 -0.84 -5.23
CA VAL A 77 6.09 -0.25 -5.60
C VAL A 77 7.19 -1.32 -5.60
N VAL A 78 7.22 -2.18 -4.58
CA VAL A 78 8.19 -3.27 -4.50
C VAL A 78 7.98 -4.25 -5.66
N ALA A 79 6.75 -4.71 -5.89
CA ALA A 79 6.43 -5.63 -6.97
C ALA A 79 6.70 -5.02 -8.35
N GLY A 80 6.36 -3.74 -8.56
CA GLY A 80 6.64 -3.03 -9.80
C GLY A 80 8.13 -2.90 -10.08
N ALA A 81 8.94 -2.54 -9.07
CA ALA A 81 10.39 -2.47 -9.19
C ALA A 81 11.01 -3.84 -9.50
N THR A 82 10.61 -4.89 -8.77
CA THR A 82 11.07 -6.26 -9.01
C THR A 82 10.67 -6.75 -10.40
N GLY A 83 9.42 -6.55 -10.80
CA GLY A 83 8.92 -6.91 -12.13
C GLY A 83 9.67 -6.19 -13.25
N ALA A 84 9.97 -4.90 -13.07
CA ALA A 84 10.71 -4.12 -14.05
C ALA A 84 12.15 -4.61 -14.25
N VAL A 85 12.86 -4.92 -13.15
CA VAL A 85 14.22 -5.51 -13.22
C VAL A 85 14.19 -6.85 -13.96
N LEU A 86 13.28 -7.75 -13.57
CA LEU A 86 13.12 -9.05 -14.23
C LEU A 86 12.81 -8.89 -15.72
N GLY A 87 11.96 -7.94 -16.08
CA GLY A 87 11.58 -7.66 -17.47
C GLY A 87 12.76 -7.19 -18.31
N ALA A 88 13.58 -6.28 -17.78
CA ALA A 88 14.80 -5.85 -18.46
C ALA A 88 15.82 -7.00 -18.59
N SER A 89 16.04 -7.77 -17.51
CA SER A 89 16.98 -8.90 -17.52
C SER A 89 16.57 -9.98 -18.52
N LEU A 90 15.29 -10.32 -18.60
CA LEU A 90 14.78 -11.33 -19.52
C LEU A 90 14.97 -10.91 -20.99
N VAL A 91 14.80 -9.63 -21.30
CA VAL A 91 15.12 -9.09 -22.64
C VAL A 91 16.61 -9.23 -22.95
N GLY A 92 17.49 -8.96 -21.98
CA GLY A 92 18.94 -9.10 -22.15
C GLY A 92 19.40 -10.53 -22.38
N LEU A 93 18.76 -11.50 -21.73
CA LEU A 93 19.08 -12.92 -21.87
C LEU A 93 18.51 -13.54 -23.16
N CYS A 94 17.35 -13.07 -23.62
CA CYS A 94 16.63 -13.67 -24.76
C CYS A 94 16.79 -12.91 -26.07
N SER A 95 17.55 -11.82 -26.12
CA SER A 95 17.79 -11.04 -27.34
C SER A 95 19.27 -11.03 -27.70
N GLU A 96 19.61 -11.36 -28.94
CA GLU A 96 21.00 -11.37 -29.44
C GLU A 96 21.58 -9.97 -29.62
N ASN A 97 20.74 -8.95 -29.91
CA ASN A 97 21.13 -7.54 -30.04
C ASN A 97 19.99 -6.59 -29.59
N PRO A 98 19.67 -6.54 -28.30
CA PRO A 98 18.57 -5.73 -27.80
C PRO A 98 18.91 -4.24 -27.85
N LYS A 99 18.05 -3.46 -28.53
CA LYS A 99 18.06 -2.00 -28.43
C LYS A 99 17.51 -1.57 -27.06
N PHE A 100 17.93 -0.41 -26.57
CA PHE A 100 17.45 0.17 -25.30
C PHE A 100 15.92 0.16 -25.14
N ALA A 101 15.19 0.46 -26.22
CA ALA A 101 13.73 0.42 -26.24
C ALA A 101 13.14 -0.96 -25.88
N LYS A 102 13.82 -2.07 -26.21
CA LYS A 102 13.36 -3.42 -25.85
C LYS A 102 13.53 -3.67 -24.35
N PHE A 103 14.62 -3.21 -23.74
CA PHE A 103 14.81 -3.30 -22.29
C PHE A 103 13.74 -2.51 -21.54
N LEU A 104 13.46 -1.29 -21.99
CA LEU A 104 12.41 -0.45 -21.41
C LEU A 104 11.02 -1.09 -21.59
N GLY A 105 10.75 -1.66 -22.76
CA GLY A 105 9.51 -2.39 -23.03
C GLY A 105 9.31 -3.61 -22.13
N GLY A 106 10.36 -4.43 -21.95
CA GLY A 106 10.34 -5.57 -21.03
C GLY A 106 10.11 -5.16 -19.59
N ALA A 107 10.82 -4.11 -19.13
CA ALA A 107 10.67 -3.56 -17.80
C ALA A 107 9.25 -3.03 -17.55
N LEU A 108 8.68 -2.26 -18.48
CA LEU A 108 7.31 -1.74 -18.36
C LEU A 108 6.27 -2.87 -18.36
N ALA A 109 6.44 -3.89 -19.20
CA ALA A 109 5.51 -5.00 -19.29
C ALA A 109 5.43 -5.81 -17.99
N LEU A 110 6.57 -6.31 -17.49
CA LEU A 110 6.57 -7.11 -16.26
C LEU A 110 6.39 -6.27 -15.00
N GLY A 111 6.89 -5.03 -14.96
CA GLY A 111 6.63 -4.10 -13.86
C GLY A 111 5.14 -3.76 -13.75
N GLY A 112 4.48 -3.47 -14.87
CA GLY A 112 3.04 -3.21 -14.91
C GLY A 112 2.20 -4.43 -14.50
N LEU A 113 2.52 -5.62 -15.02
CA LEU A 113 1.85 -6.87 -14.64
C LEU A 113 2.01 -7.17 -13.15
N ALA A 114 3.21 -6.98 -12.60
CA ALA A 114 3.48 -7.20 -11.19
C ALA A 114 2.65 -6.24 -10.31
N VAL A 115 2.57 -4.95 -10.66
CA VAL A 115 1.70 -3.98 -9.97
C VAL A 115 0.24 -4.42 -10.02
N LEU A 116 -0.26 -4.85 -11.19
CA LEU A 116 -1.65 -5.31 -11.31
C LEU A 116 -1.93 -6.53 -10.43
N ALA A 117 -0.98 -7.46 -10.33
CA ALA A 117 -1.10 -8.66 -9.50
C ALA A 117 -1.10 -8.37 -7.98
N THR A 118 -0.62 -7.19 -7.55
CA THR A 118 -0.66 -6.79 -6.13
C THR A 118 -2.01 -6.26 -5.66
N LYS A 119 -2.98 -6.08 -6.57
CA LYS A 119 -4.35 -5.78 -6.14
C LYS A 119 -4.83 -6.93 -5.25
N ALA A 120 -5.33 -6.58 -4.06
CA ALA A 120 -5.76 -7.56 -3.07
C ALA A 120 -6.76 -8.53 -3.69
N VAL A 121 -6.42 -9.82 -3.69
CA VAL A 121 -7.35 -10.90 -3.97
C VAL A 121 -8.07 -11.20 -2.66
N GLU A 122 -9.37 -10.98 -2.64
CA GLU A 122 -10.24 -11.33 -1.52
C GLU A 122 -10.12 -12.84 -1.27
N LYS A 123 -9.65 -13.24 -0.08
CA LYS A 123 -9.67 -14.65 0.33
C LYS A 123 -11.11 -14.98 0.73
N LYS A 124 -11.78 -15.78 -0.11
CA LYS A 124 -13.07 -16.41 0.20
C LYS A 124 -12.95 -17.42 1.32
#